data_AF-A0A2W2BYQ1-F1
#
_entry.id   AF-A0A2W2BYQ1-F1
#
_cell.length_a   1.000
_cell.length_b   1.000
_cell.length_c   1.000
_cell.angle_alpha   90.00
_cell.angle_beta   90.00
_cell.angle_gamma   90.00
#
_symmetry.space_group_name_H-M   'P 1'
#
loop_
_entity.id
_entity.type
_entity.pdbx_description
1 polymer ?
#
loop_
_entity_poly.entity_id
_entity_poly.type
_entity_poly.pdbx_seq_one_letter_code
_entity_poly.pdbx_strand_id
1 'polypeptide(L)'
;MAGFTLVPPQVTGRAARMPAMVRRGAVIATALVIMLLGSGQAALAHGVGGSSDTVGGFVWLGTKHMLAGWDHLAFVGGILLLAGQVRRAAKLISLFALGHSVTLFTATVADWHVNPVLVDVVVALSLVFVGVVGLRGRPKNWTWFAAAVLGFGLVHGLGLSTRLQDLGLPADGMIPRVLAFNVGVEIGQLIAVVAMFMLGDVLSHYLPKLRNPRLSHGLLVTAGVVAASILALTSPGEVLRPVQADPAVGACTVRDRTETFPFGVGHPVKSFFEPGETVPATSFGHVIGDGYVIVTYRPDLAADQLAQVRAFVTDPAAGRVVGGPAPGQAEAVKAVHAYNTAVCDTVDIDAVGQFTRDWFADPRSTPAE
;
A
#
# COMPACT_ATOMS: atom_id res chain seq x y z
N MET A 1 29.16 -20.66 65.36
CA MET A 1 29.50 -19.91 64.13
C MET A 1 29.57 -20.91 62.99
N ALA A 2 28.50 -21.04 62.20
CA ALA A 2 28.47 -21.88 61.01
C ALA A 2 28.20 -20.96 59.81
N GLY A 3 29.23 -20.78 58.98
CA GLY A 3 29.18 -19.90 57.81
C GLY A 3 28.45 -20.58 56.65
N PHE A 4 27.32 -20.01 56.24
CA PHE A 4 26.65 -20.33 54.99
C PHE A 4 27.42 -19.71 53.82
N THR A 5 28.15 -20.53 53.05
CA THR A 5 28.68 -20.12 51.75
C THR A 5 27.62 -20.36 50.67
N LEU A 6 27.05 -19.28 50.16
CA LEU A 6 26.16 -19.28 48.99
C LEU A 6 26.98 -19.62 47.73
N VAL A 7 26.73 -20.80 47.16
CA VAL A 7 27.18 -21.15 45.80
C VAL A 7 26.21 -20.50 44.81
N PRO A 8 26.66 -19.64 43.87
CA PRO A 8 25.77 -19.08 42.86
C PRO A 8 25.38 -20.17 41.84
N PRO A 9 24.13 -20.19 41.36
CA PRO A 9 23.71 -21.16 40.35
C PRO A 9 24.41 -20.86 39.03
N GLN A 10 25.20 -21.82 38.55
CA GLN A 10 25.75 -21.84 37.20
C GLN A 10 24.59 -22.00 36.20
N VAL A 11 24.09 -20.89 35.65
CA VAL A 11 23.16 -20.91 34.52
C VAL A 11 23.94 -21.28 33.26
N THR A 12 24.22 -22.57 33.07
CA THR A 12 24.75 -23.11 31.81
C THR A 12 23.61 -23.26 30.80
N GLY A 13 23.02 -22.13 30.40
CA GLY A 13 22.20 -22.07 29.19
C GLY A 13 23.13 -22.08 27.99
N ARG A 14 23.48 -23.27 27.48
CA ARG A 14 24.20 -23.43 26.21
C ARG A 14 23.30 -22.86 25.11
N ALA A 15 23.44 -21.56 24.84
CA ALA A 15 22.76 -20.92 23.71
C ALA A 15 23.15 -21.70 22.47
N ALA A 16 22.20 -22.39 21.85
CA ALA A 16 22.38 -23.02 20.55
C ALA A 16 22.91 -21.92 19.61
N ARG A 17 24.22 -21.93 19.35
CA ARG A 17 24.85 -21.02 18.40
C ARG A 17 24.32 -21.44 17.06
N MET A 18 23.76 -20.51 16.31
CA MET A 18 23.50 -20.77 14.90
C MET A 18 24.79 -21.27 14.25
N PRO A 19 24.71 -22.29 13.38
CA PRO A 19 25.82 -22.61 12.51
C PRO A 19 26.18 -21.34 11.72
N ALA A 20 27.49 -21.10 11.54
CA ALA A 20 28.01 -19.87 10.94
C ALA A 20 27.32 -19.51 9.60
N MET A 21 26.82 -20.53 8.90
CA MET A 21 25.91 -20.52 7.74
C MET A 21 24.79 -19.48 7.79
N VAL A 22 24.10 -19.36 8.92
CA VAL A 22 22.93 -18.47 8.97
C VAL A 22 23.32 -17.01 9.10
N ARG A 23 24.38 -16.72 9.87
CA ARG A 23 24.92 -15.36 9.99
C ARG A 23 25.59 -14.91 8.69
N ARG A 24 25.97 -15.86 7.84
CA ARG A 24 26.56 -15.68 6.51
C ARG A 24 25.49 -15.35 5.46
N GLY A 25 24.36 -16.08 5.49
CA GLY A 25 23.10 -15.84 4.80
C GLY A 25 22.66 -14.37 4.72
N ALA A 26 22.43 -13.80 5.88
CA ALA A 26 21.64 -12.60 6.02
C ALA A 26 22.40 -11.28 5.80
N VAL A 27 23.74 -11.26 5.87
CA VAL A 27 24.54 -10.00 5.66
C VAL A 27 24.48 -9.57 4.19
N ILE A 28 24.37 -10.56 3.31
CA ILE A 28 24.53 -10.41 1.88
C ILE A 28 23.21 -10.07 1.21
N ALA A 29 22.10 -10.64 1.71
CA ALA A 29 20.74 -10.27 1.27
C ALA A 29 20.51 -8.75 1.44
N THR A 30 20.93 -8.18 2.57
CA THR A 30 20.87 -6.72 2.79
C THR A 30 21.75 -5.94 1.80
N ALA A 31 22.89 -6.47 1.38
CA ALA A 31 23.78 -5.81 0.41
C ALA A 31 23.25 -5.87 -1.03
N LEU A 32 22.64 -6.99 -1.44
CA LEU A 32 22.01 -7.15 -2.76
C LEU A 32 20.79 -6.23 -2.93
N VAL A 33 19.97 -6.11 -1.88
CA VAL A 33 18.80 -5.20 -1.87
C VAL A 33 19.22 -3.73 -2.09
N ILE A 34 20.40 -3.32 -1.61
CA ILE A 34 20.93 -1.96 -1.80
C ILE A 34 21.40 -1.69 -3.23
N MET A 35 21.93 -2.71 -3.92
CA MET A 35 22.28 -2.57 -5.33
C MET A 35 21.03 -2.35 -6.20
N LEU A 36 19.88 -2.91 -5.79
CA LEU A 36 18.57 -2.71 -6.41
C LEU A 36 17.94 -1.36 -6.04
N LEU A 37 18.24 -0.79 -4.87
CA LEU A 37 17.70 0.50 -4.41
C LEU A 37 18.27 1.73 -5.14
N GLY A 38 19.42 1.61 -5.80
CA GLY A 38 20.05 2.70 -6.55
C GLY A 38 19.38 3.08 -7.86
N SER A 39 18.33 2.36 -8.28
CA SER A 39 17.70 2.47 -9.61
C SER A 39 16.41 3.30 -9.66
N GLY A 40 16.03 4.00 -8.58
CA GLY A 40 14.79 4.79 -8.52
C GLY A 40 13.52 3.97 -8.25
N GLN A 41 13.65 2.67 -7.99
CA GLN A 41 12.53 1.75 -7.73
C GLN A 41 11.98 1.81 -6.29
N ALA A 42 12.48 2.73 -5.44
CA ALA A 42 12.01 2.87 -4.06
C ALA A 42 10.49 3.13 -3.98
N ALA A 43 9.92 3.84 -4.95
CA ALA A 43 8.48 4.12 -5.03
C ALA A 43 7.62 2.90 -5.46
N LEU A 44 8.22 1.87 -6.07
CA LEU A 44 7.52 0.69 -6.58
C LEU A 44 7.48 -0.48 -5.57
N ALA A 45 8.10 -0.33 -4.40
CA ALA A 45 8.27 -1.39 -3.40
C ALA A 45 6.97 -2.00 -2.89
N HIS A 46 5.92 -1.19 -2.80
CA HIS A 46 4.62 -1.53 -2.21
C HIS A 46 3.47 -1.55 -3.22
N GLY A 47 3.76 -1.49 -4.52
CA GLY A 47 2.74 -1.63 -5.55
C GLY A 47 2.19 -3.05 -5.57
N VAL A 48 0.89 -3.24 -5.36
CA VAL A 48 0.22 -4.49 -5.70
C VAL A 48 -0.07 -4.46 -7.20
N GLY A 49 0.94 -4.79 -8.01
CA GLY A 49 0.83 -4.78 -9.46
C GLY A 49 0.25 -6.09 -10.03
N GLY A 50 -0.94 -6.00 -10.62
CA GLY A 50 -1.65 -7.08 -11.32
C GLY A 50 -3.06 -7.31 -10.75
N SER A 51 -4.03 -7.62 -11.62
CA SER A 51 -5.39 -8.00 -11.23
C SER A 51 -5.56 -9.51 -11.29
N SER A 52 -6.38 -10.06 -10.37
CA SER A 52 -6.89 -11.41 -10.52
C SER A 52 -8.32 -11.48 -10.02
N ASP A 53 -9.19 -12.14 -10.79
CA ASP A 53 -10.61 -12.24 -10.44
C ASP A 53 -10.89 -13.42 -9.50
N THR A 54 -9.93 -14.33 -9.34
CA THR A 54 -10.08 -15.60 -8.61
C THR A 54 -9.42 -15.58 -7.24
N VAL A 55 -10.02 -16.27 -6.27
CA VAL A 55 -9.42 -16.44 -4.92
C VAL A 55 -8.00 -17.03 -4.99
N GLY A 56 -7.77 -18.00 -5.88
CA GLY A 56 -6.44 -18.60 -6.06
C GLY A 56 -5.40 -17.61 -6.59
N GLY A 57 -5.80 -16.68 -7.45
CA GLY A 57 -4.90 -15.65 -7.95
C GLY A 57 -4.46 -14.65 -6.89
N PHE A 58 -5.25 -14.43 -5.84
CA PHE A 58 -4.82 -13.62 -4.69
C PHE A 58 -3.69 -14.28 -3.90
N VAL A 59 -3.59 -15.61 -3.87
CA VAL A 59 -2.43 -16.31 -3.30
C VAL A 59 -1.16 -15.96 -4.07
N TRP A 60 -1.22 -15.99 -5.40
CA TRP A 60 -0.09 -15.59 -6.24
C TRP A 60 0.24 -14.11 -6.07
N LEU A 61 -0.78 -13.25 -6.01
CA LEU A 61 -0.62 -11.81 -5.83
C LEU A 61 0.08 -11.50 -4.49
N GLY A 62 -0.34 -12.13 -3.40
CA GLY A 62 0.32 -12.01 -2.09
C GLY A 62 1.75 -12.55 -2.09
N THR A 63 1.99 -13.68 -2.76
CA THR A 63 3.34 -14.26 -2.90
C THR A 63 4.26 -13.31 -3.66
N LYS A 64 3.79 -12.78 -4.79
CA LYS A 64 4.53 -11.81 -5.62
C LYS A 64 4.78 -10.52 -4.85
N HIS A 65 3.80 -9.99 -4.13
CA HIS A 65 3.94 -8.80 -3.30
C HIS A 65 5.08 -8.96 -2.28
N MET A 66 5.05 -10.05 -1.51
CA MET A 66 6.08 -10.32 -0.50
C MET A 66 7.49 -10.52 -1.10
N LEU A 67 7.59 -11.13 -2.29
CA LEU A 67 8.88 -11.37 -2.95
C LEU A 67 9.41 -10.16 -3.73
N ALA A 68 8.52 -9.28 -4.22
CA ALA A 68 8.88 -8.06 -4.92
C ALA A 68 9.19 -6.89 -3.97
N GLY A 69 8.62 -6.91 -2.76
CA GLY A 69 8.85 -5.90 -1.72
C GLY A 69 10.25 -5.96 -1.15
N TRP A 70 11.15 -5.11 -1.65
CA TRP A 70 12.55 -5.08 -1.20
C TRP A 70 12.68 -4.77 0.30
N ASP A 71 11.74 -3.99 0.84
CA ASP A 71 11.67 -3.53 2.22
C ASP A 71 11.31 -4.67 3.17
N HIS A 72 10.38 -5.54 2.76
CA HIS A 72 10.06 -6.79 3.44
C HIS A 72 11.28 -7.70 3.50
N LEU A 73 11.96 -7.87 2.35
CA LEU A 73 13.17 -8.68 2.27
C LEU A 73 14.30 -8.10 3.14
N ALA A 74 14.47 -6.78 3.14
CA ALA A 74 15.46 -6.09 3.97
C ALA A 74 15.15 -6.24 5.46
N PHE A 75 13.88 -6.14 5.86
CA PHE A 75 13.44 -6.31 7.23
C PHE A 75 13.68 -7.74 7.72
N VAL A 76 13.28 -8.74 6.93
CA VAL A 76 13.51 -10.17 7.22
C VAL A 76 14.99 -10.48 7.34
N GLY A 77 15.81 -9.97 6.40
CA GLY A 77 17.27 -10.06 6.47
C GLY A 77 17.84 -9.43 7.74
N GLY A 78 17.36 -8.24 8.12
CA GLY A 78 17.72 -7.56 9.36
C GLY A 78 17.40 -8.38 10.62
N ILE A 79 16.21 -8.99 10.67
CA ILE A 79 15.80 -9.86 11.78
C ILE A 79 16.67 -11.12 11.84
N LEU A 80 16.95 -11.75 10.69
CA LEU A 80 17.83 -12.93 10.61
C LEU A 80 19.24 -12.62 11.15
N LEU A 81 19.79 -11.46 10.78
CA LEU A 81 21.08 -10.96 11.27
C LEU A 81 21.09 -10.77 12.79
N LEU A 82 20.07 -10.09 13.30
CA LEU A 82 20.00 -9.70 14.70
C LEU A 82 19.73 -10.91 15.62
N ALA A 83 18.76 -11.74 15.24
CA ALA A 83 18.27 -12.86 16.03
C ALA A 83 19.38 -13.85 16.39
N GLY A 84 20.30 -14.11 15.46
CA GLY A 84 21.45 -14.97 15.69
C GLY A 84 21.10 -16.43 16.01
N GLN A 85 19.81 -16.81 15.97
CA GLN A 85 19.26 -18.17 16.16
C GLN A 85 18.05 -18.35 15.24
N VAL A 86 17.99 -19.45 14.46
CA VAL A 86 16.90 -19.71 13.49
C VAL A 86 15.55 -19.71 14.18
N ARG A 87 15.44 -20.41 15.33
CA ARG A 87 14.20 -20.46 16.11
C ARG A 87 13.74 -19.08 16.59
N ARG A 88 14.68 -18.18 16.89
CA ARG A 88 14.36 -16.81 17.31
C ARG A 88 13.95 -15.95 16.12
N ALA A 89 14.67 -16.06 15.00
CA ALA A 89 14.32 -15.36 13.77
C ALA A 89 12.93 -15.76 13.30
N ALA A 90 12.66 -17.07 13.21
CA ALA A 90 11.34 -17.59 12.85
C ALA A 90 10.24 -17.04 13.77
N LYS A 91 10.43 -17.05 15.10
CA LYS A 91 9.45 -16.45 16.03
C LYS A 91 9.19 -14.97 15.77
N LEU A 92 10.24 -14.18 15.52
CA LEU A 92 10.10 -12.74 15.28
C LEU A 92 9.45 -12.46 13.91
N ILE A 93 9.84 -13.20 12.87
CA ILE A 93 9.26 -13.10 11.53
C ILE A 93 7.79 -13.52 11.56
N SER A 94 7.44 -14.61 12.25
CA SER A 94 6.05 -15.01 12.45
C SER A 94 5.26 -13.98 13.23
N LEU A 95 5.87 -13.30 14.21
CA LEU A 95 5.19 -12.26 14.99
C LEU A 95 4.93 -11.00 14.14
N PHE A 96 5.87 -10.63 13.27
CA PHE A 96 5.64 -9.59 12.26
C PHE A 96 4.51 -9.97 11.31
N ALA A 97 4.57 -11.17 10.73
CA ALA A 97 3.55 -11.68 9.83
C ALA A 97 2.17 -11.73 10.49
N LEU A 98 2.10 -12.16 11.76
CA LEU A 98 0.86 -12.16 12.54
C LEU A 98 0.29 -10.75 12.67
N GLY A 99 1.11 -9.76 13.07
CA GLY A 99 0.68 -8.37 13.16
C GLY A 99 0.16 -7.86 11.82
N HIS A 100 0.94 -8.07 10.76
CA HIS A 100 0.59 -7.70 9.39
C HIS A 100 -0.75 -8.27 8.95
N SER A 101 -0.92 -9.59 9.03
CA SER A 101 -2.14 -10.28 8.62
C SER A 101 -3.36 -9.83 9.42
N VAL A 102 -3.21 -9.59 10.73
CA VAL A 102 -4.28 -9.07 11.59
C VAL A 102 -4.74 -7.71 11.10
N THR A 103 -3.84 -6.75 10.95
CA THR A 103 -4.21 -5.39 10.52
C THR A 103 -4.67 -5.33 9.08
N LEU A 104 -4.07 -6.12 8.18
CA LEU A 104 -4.52 -6.17 6.79
C LEU A 104 -5.98 -6.61 6.73
N PHE A 105 -6.30 -7.69 7.44
CA PHE A 105 -7.66 -8.21 7.50
C PHE A 105 -8.62 -7.22 8.17
N THR A 106 -8.29 -6.72 9.37
CA THR A 106 -9.20 -5.84 10.11
C THR A 106 -9.42 -4.53 9.40
N ALA A 107 -8.37 -3.91 8.86
CA ALA A 107 -8.49 -2.63 8.15
C ALA A 107 -9.25 -2.78 6.85
N THR A 108 -9.08 -3.89 6.12
CA THR A 108 -9.86 -4.14 4.89
C THR A 108 -11.34 -4.41 5.20
N VAL A 109 -11.64 -5.17 6.26
CA VAL A 109 -13.04 -5.49 6.62
C VAL A 109 -13.75 -4.30 7.28
N ALA A 110 -13.02 -3.48 8.04
CA ALA A 110 -13.56 -2.30 8.71
C ALA A 110 -13.45 -1.02 7.87
N ASP A 111 -13.01 -1.13 6.61
CA ASP A 111 -12.89 -0.02 5.65
C ASP A 111 -11.99 1.13 6.14
N TRP A 112 -10.92 0.78 6.86
CA TRP A 112 -9.97 1.75 7.37
C TRP A 112 -9.03 2.21 6.26
N HIS A 113 -9.17 3.49 5.91
CA HIS A 113 -8.27 4.18 5.00
C HIS A 113 -7.24 4.96 5.80
N VAL A 114 -5.96 4.74 5.51
CA VAL A 114 -4.86 5.55 6.06
C VAL A 114 -3.98 6.02 4.93
N ASN A 115 -3.20 7.06 5.20
CA ASN A 115 -2.24 7.56 4.23
C ASN A 115 -1.14 6.51 3.98
N PRO A 116 -1.08 5.90 2.78
CA PRO A 116 -0.13 4.82 2.50
C PRO A 116 1.32 5.31 2.50
N VAL A 117 1.57 6.58 2.16
CA VAL A 117 2.92 7.18 2.19
C VAL A 117 3.41 7.32 3.63
N LEU A 118 2.55 7.75 4.56
CA LEU A 118 2.93 7.82 5.98
C LEU A 118 3.27 6.43 6.52
N VAL A 119 2.52 5.40 6.12
CA VAL A 119 2.83 4.02 6.48
C VAL A 119 4.18 3.60 5.91
N ASP A 120 4.44 3.85 4.62
CA ASP A 120 5.72 3.52 3.98
C ASP A 120 6.92 4.18 4.68
N VAL A 121 6.76 5.43 5.13
CA VAL A 121 7.80 6.12 5.93
C VAL A 121 8.04 5.37 7.24
N VAL A 122 6.98 4.95 7.97
CA VAL A 122 7.13 4.18 9.21
C VAL A 122 7.78 2.82 8.93
N VAL A 123 7.44 2.18 7.82
CA VAL A 123 8.07 0.93 7.36
C VAL A 123 9.56 1.15 7.10
N ALA A 124 9.95 2.22 6.40
CA ALA A 124 11.36 2.57 6.18
C ALA A 124 12.09 2.85 7.51
N LEU A 125 11.44 3.52 8.47
CA LEU A 125 11.96 3.74 9.81
C LEU A 125 12.11 2.44 10.62
N SER A 126 11.31 1.41 10.35
CA SER A 126 11.47 0.08 10.97
C SER A 126 12.80 -0.58 10.58
N LEU A 127 13.28 -0.35 9.35
CA LEU A 127 14.61 -0.81 8.91
C LEU A 127 15.71 -0.09 9.69
N VAL A 128 15.58 1.23 9.85
CA VAL A 128 16.49 2.05 10.66
C VAL A 128 16.52 1.53 12.09
N PHE A 129 15.36 1.23 12.68
CA PHE A 129 15.25 0.66 14.02
C PHE A 129 16.02 -0.65 14.15
N VAL A 130 15.77 -1.64 13.26
CA VAL A 130 16.45 -2.94 13.29
C VAL A 130 17.97 -2.77 13.09
N GLY A 131 18.36 -1.88 12.18
CA GLY A 131 19.76 -1.57 11.89
C GLY A 131 20.48 -0.94 13.09
N VAL A 132 19.88 0.06 13.73
CA VAL A 132 20.45 0.72 14.93
C VAL A 132 20.57 -0.25 16.09
N VAL A 133 19.55 -1.08 16.34
CA VAL A 133 19.62 -2.12 17.39
C VAL A 133 20.78 -3.09 17.10
N GLY A 134 20.97 -3.47 15.84
CA GLY A 134 22.06 -4.35 15.43
C GLY A 134 23.46 -3.72 15.47
N LEU A 135 23.59 -2.43 15.18
CA LEU A 135 24.84 -1.67 15.36
C LEU A 135 25.24 -1.59 16.84
N ARG A 136 24.24 -1.46 17.74
CA ARG A 136 24.42 -1.52 19.20
C ARG A 136 24.62 -2.94 19.73
N GLY A 137 24.56 -3.96 18.86
CA GLY A 137 24.76 -5.36 19.18
C GLY A 137 23.46 -6.16 19.11
N ARG A 138 23.02 -6.70 20.24
CA ARG A 138 21.75 -7.45 20.34
C ARG A 138 20.82 -6.78 21.35
N PRO A 139 19.50 -6.89 21.18
CA PRO A 139 18.56 -6.36 22.14
C PRO A 139 18.80 -6.99 23.52
N LYS A 140 18.92 -6.15 24.54
CA LYS A 140 19.03 -6.59 25.94
C LYS A 140 17.72 -7.23 26.43
N ASN A 141 16.60 -6.73 25.92
CA ASN A 141 15.26 -7.23 26.21
C ASN A 141 14.58 -7.74 24.91
N TRP A 142 14.48 -9.05 24.77
CA TRP A 142 13.84 -9.68 23.60
C TRP A 142 12.32 -9.55 23.57
N THR A 143 11.66 -9.38 24.72
CA THR A 143 10.19 -9.23 24.74
C THR A 143 9.79 -7.88 24.19
N TRP A 144 10.48 -6.81 24.60
CA TRP A 144 10.30 -5.48 24.03
C TRP A 144 10.60 -5.45 22.53
N PHE A 145 11.68 -6.09 22.10
CA PHE A 145 12.01 -6.16 20.68
C PHE A 145 10.94 -6.94 19.88
N ALA A 146 10.42 -8.04 20.43
CA ALA A 146 9.32 -8.77 19.83
C ALA A 146 8.05 -7.91 19.74
N ALA A 147 7.71 -7.15 20.79
CA ALA A 147 6.58 -6.22 20.76
C ALA A 147 6.75 -5.13 19.69
N ALA A 148 7.95 -4.57 19.54
CA ALA A 148 8.25 -3.62 18.45
C ALA A 148 8.08 -4.27 17.07
N VAL A 149 8.58 -5.49 16.88
CA VAL A 149 8.43 -6.24 15.61
C VAL A 149 6.95 -6.54 15.30
N LEU A 150 6.15 -6.89 16.31
CA LEU A 150 4.70 -7.02 16.16
C LEU A 150 4.07 -5.68 15.74
N GLY A 151 4.45 -4.59 16.41
CA GLY A 151 3.99 -3.24 16.12
C GLY A 151 4.31 -2.80 14.69
N PHE A 152 5.51 -3.08 14.20
CA PHE A 152 5.85 -2.83 12.80
C PHE A 152 5.02 -3.69 11.85
N GLY A 153 4.75 -4.95 12.20
CA GLY A 153 3.82 -5.80 11.44
C GLY A 153 2.44 -5.16 11.31
N LEU A 154 1.87 -4.69 12.44
CA LEU A 154 0.57 -4.01 12.47
C LEU A 154 0.54 -2.77 11.57
N VAL A 155 1.56 -1.91 11.67
CA VAL A 155 1.62 -0.71 10.82
C VAL A 155 1.76 -1.09 9.35
N HIS A 156 2.56 -2.12 9.04
CA HIS A 156 2.77 -2.56 7.68
C HIS A 156 1.48 -3.11 7.04
N GLY A 157 0.70 -3.93 7.76
CA GLY A 157 -0.56 -4.46 7.25
C GLY A 157 -1.58 -3.38 6.97
N LEU A 158 -1.55 -2.28 7.73
CA LEU A 158 -2.43 -1.13 7.53
C LEU A 158 -2.19 -0.42 6.19
N GLY A 159 -0.93 -0.16 5.82
CA GLY A 159 -0.62 0.51 4.54
C GLY A 159 -0.97 -0.34 3.32
N LEU A 160 -0.79 -1.66 3.43
CA LEU A 160 -1.19 -2.57 2.36
C LEU A 160 -2.71 -2.68 2.23
N SER A 161 -3.45 -2.59 3.33
CA SER A 161 -4.91 -2.64 3.31
C SER A 161 -5.52 -1.53 2.47
N THR A 162 -5.02 -0.29 2.60
CA THR A 162 -5.54 0.85 1.82
C THR A 162 -5.29 0.63 0.34
N ARG A 163 -4.10 0.18 -0.04
CA ARG A 163 -3.78 -0.11 -1.45
C ARG A 163 -4.58 -1.28 -2.01
N LEU A 164 -4.84 -2.30 -1.20
CA LEU A 164 -5.65 -3.44 -1.62
C LEU A 164 -7.12 -3.03 -1.82
N GLN A 165 -7.63 -2.13 -1.00
CA GLN A 165 -8.96 -1.52 -1.16
C GLN A 165 -9.02 -0.63 -2.42
N ASP A 166 -7.97 0.16 -2.71
CA ASP A 166 -7.84 1.00 -3.91
C ASP A 166 -7.92 0.21 -5.23
N LEU A 167 -7.58 -1.08 -5.22
CA LEU A 167 -7.71 -1.98 -6.38
C LEU A 167 -9.17 -2.33 -6.72
N GLY A 168 -10.14 -1.87 -5.93
CA GLY A 168 -11.56 -2.06 -6.22
C GLY A 168 -12.01 -3.51 -6.02
N LEU A 169 -11.67 -4.11 -4.87
CA LEU A 169 -12.14 -5.45 -4.52
C LEU A 169 -13.67 -5.52 -4.59
N PRO A 170 -14.25 -6.39 -5.43
CA PRO A 170 -15.69 -6.60 -5.42
C PRO A 170 -16.14 -7.03 -4.02
N ALA A 171 -17.20 -6.40 -3.52
CA ALA A 171 -17.73 -6.68 -2.17
C ALA A 171 -18.09 -8.17 -2.01
N ASP A 172 -18.50 -8.82 -3.10
CA ASP A 172 -18.65 -10.26 -3.17
C ASP A 172 -17.28 -10.97 -3.21
N GLY A 173 -17.00 -11.74 -2.15
CA GLY A 173 -15.77 -12.52 -2.07
C GLY A 173 -14.53 -11.74 -1.57
N MET A 174 -14.70 -10.54 -1.02
CA MET A 174 -13.60 -9.77 -0.40
C MET A 174 -12.87 -10.58 0.69
N ILE A 175 -13.59 -11.13 1.66
CA ILE A 175 -13.00 -11.91 2.78
C ILE A 175 -12.12 -13.08 2.27
N PRO A 176 -12.61 -14.00 1.42
CA PRO A 176 -11.78 -15.11 0.94
C PRO A 176 -10.58 -14.64 0.10
N ARG A 177 -10.70 -13.54 -0.66
CA ARG A 177 -9.57 -12.95 -1.41
C ARG A 177 -8.49 -12.40 -0.48
N VAL A 178 -8.87 -11.66 0.58
CA VAL A 178 -7.92 -11.13 1.58
C VAL A 178 -7.22 -12.26 2.34
N LEU A 179 -7.97 -13.31 2.72
CA LEU A 179 -7.38 -14.48 3.36
C LEU A 179 -6.41 -15.22 2.42
N ALA A 180 -6.77 -15.39 1.15
CA ALA A 180 -5.90 -16.00 0.16
C ALA A 180 -4.63 -15.17 -0.08
N PHE A 181 -4.75 -13.84 -0.10
CA PHE A 181 -3.62 -12.93 -0.18
C PHE A 181 -2.66 -13.12 1.01
N ASN A 182 -3.17 -13.18 2.24
CA ASN A 182 -2.36 -13.46 3.44
C ASN A 182 -1.63 -14.81 3.35
N VAL A 183 -2.31 -15.86 2.88
CA VAL A 183 -1.66 -17.16 2.64
C VAL A 183 -0.52 -17.02 1.62
N GLY A 184 -0.74 -16.24 0.55
CA GLY A 184 0.31 -15.89 -0.41
C GLY A 184 1.51 -15.19 0.22
N VAL A 185 1.27 -14.19 1.08
CA VAL A 185 2.32 -13.47 1.80
C VAL A 185 3.13 -14.43 2.68
N GLU A 186 2.48 -15.33 3.41
CA GLU A 186 3.17 -16.33 4.24
C GLU A 186 4.02 -17.29 3.40
N ILE A 187 3.54 -17.74 2.23
CA ILE A 187 4.29 -18.56 1.28
C ILE A 187 5.51 -17.79 0.76
N GLY A 188 5.33 -16.55 0.30
CA GLY A 188 6.41 -15.69 -0.16
C GLY A 188 7.47 -15.46 0.92
N GLN A 189 7.03 -15.27 2.17
CA GLN A 189 7.91 -15.08 3.32
C GLN A 189 8.76 -16.34 3.59
N LEU A 190 8.16 -17.53 3.55
CA LEU A 190 8.89 -18.78 3.72
C LEU A 190 9.93 -18.98 2.60
N ILE A 191 9.55 -18.70 1.35
CA ILE A 191 10.45 -18.77 0.19
C ILE A 191 11.62 -17.80 0.37
N ALA A 192 11.34 -16.54 0.72
CA ALA A 192 12.36 -15.51 0.94
C ALA A 192 13.36 -15.92 2.01
N VAL A 193 12.86 -16.40 3.16
CA VAL A 193 13.70 -16.87 4.26
C VAL A 193 14.62 -18.00 3.79
N VAL A 194 14.09 -19.05 3.16
CA VAL A 194 14.89 -20.19 2.64
C VAL A 194 15.91 -19.73 1.59
N ALA A 195 15.50 -18.88 0.64
CA ALA A 195 16.37 -18.37 -0.41
C ALA A 195 17.53 -17.53 0.17
N MET A 196 17.26 -16.66 1.14
CA MET A 196 18.28 -15.86 1.82
C MET A 196 19.29 -16.72 2.58
N PHE A 197 18.84 -17.81 3.19
CA PHE A 197 19.74 -18.77 3.84
C PHE A 197 20.71 -19.41 2.83
N MET A 198 20.20 -19.94 1.73
CA MET A 198 21.02 -20.61 0.71
C MET A 198 21.99 -19.64 0.04
N LEU A 199 21.49 -18.47 -0.35
CA LEU A 199 22.27 -17.48 -1.09
C LEU A 199 23.46 -16.96 -0.28
N GLY A 200 23.26 -16.55 0.98
CA GLY A 200 24.39 -16.05 1.73
C GLY A 200 25.28 -17.16 2.30
N ASP A 201 24.88 -18.43 2.32
CA ASP A 201 25.85 -19.52 2.52
C ASP A 201 26.84 -19.56 1.36
N VAL A 202 26.33 -19.64 0.12
CA VAL A 202 27.13 -19.61 -1.11
C VAL A 202 28.00 -18.36 -1.17
N LEU A 203 27.43 -17.16 -1.04
CA LEU A 203 28.20 -15.94 -1.26
C LEU A 203 29.20 -15.66 -0.12
N SER A 204 28.91 -16.09 1.11
CA SER A 204 29.90 -15.96 2.19
C SER A 204 31.11 -16.88 2.05
N HIS A 205 30.96 -17.96 1.28
CA HIS A 205 32.06 -18.84 0.91
C HIS A 205 33.04 -18.11 -0.02
N TYR A 206 32.52 -17.33 -0.98
CA TYR A 206 33.31 -16.63 -1.98
C TYR A 206 33.72 -15.19 -1.57
N LEU A 207 32.97 -14.51 -0.71
CA LEU A 207 33.20 -13.10 -0.32
C LEU A 207 33.24 -12.93 1.22
N PRO A 208 34.33 -13.33 1.89
CA PRO A 208 34.42 -13.38 3.35
C PRO A 208 34.37 -11.99 4.03
N LYS A 209 34.67 -10.90 3.30
CA LYS A 209 34.55 -9.51 3.79
C LYS A 209 33.10 -9.15 4.16
N LEU A 210 32.11 -9.79 3.53
CA LEU A 210 30.69 -9.64 3.83
C LEU A 210 30.27 -10.39 5.12
N ARG A 211 31.20 -10.84 5.98
CA ARG A 211 30.86 -11.44 7.28
C ARG A 211 30.80 -10.44 8.44
N ASN A 212 31.11 -9.17 8.20
CA ASN A 212 31.11 -8.14 9.24
C ASN A 212 29.66 -7.70 9.56
N PRO A 213 29.09 -8.10 10.71
CA PRO A 213 27.71 -7.77 11.03
C PRO A 213 27.48 -6.27 11.13
N ARG A 214 28.47 -5.48 11.56
CA ARG A 214 28.34 -4.02 11.64
C ARG A 214 28.13 -3.37 10.27
N LEU A 215 28.74 -3.93 9.22
CA LEU A 215 28.56 -3.44 7.86
C LEU A 215 27.11 -3.62 7.42
N SER A 216 26.55 -4.82 7.53
CA SER A 216 25.13 -5.08 7.16
C SER A 216 24.14 -4.25 7.95
N HIS A 217 24.34 -4.07 9.25
CA HIS A 217 23.42 -3.25 10.04
C HIS A 217 23.56 -1.76 9.70
N GLY A 218 24.78 -1.27 9.43
CA GLY A 218 25.00 0.08 8.92
C GLY A 218 24.34 0.29 7.56
N LEU A 219 24.46 -0.69 6.68
CA LEU A 219 23.79 -0.73 5.38
C LEU A 219 22.25 -0.67 5.51
N LEU A 220 21.67 -1.43 6.45
CA LEU A 220 20.23 -1.40 6.73
C LEU A 220 19.77 -0.01 7.22
N VAL A 221 20.56 0.63 8.09
CA VAL A 221 20.29 2.01 8.54
C VAL A 221 20.32 2.97 7.36
N THR A 222 21.38 2.93 6.55
CA THR A 222 21.50 3.81 5.38
C THR A 222 20.34 3.61 4.41
N ALA A 223 19.97 2.36 4.11
CA ALA A 223 18.84 2.05 3.23
C ALA A 223 17.52 2.62 3.76
N GLY A 224 17.23 2.41 5.06
CA GLY A 224 16.01 2.93 5.68
C GLY A 224 15.96 4.47 5.70
N VAL A 225 17.08 5.13 6.01
CA VAL A 225 17.17 6.61 5.99
C VAL A 225 16.98 7.15 4.58
N VAL A 226 17.62 6.56 3.58
CA VAL A 226 17.49 6.98 2.18
C VAL A 226 16.04 6.79 1.70
N ALA A 227 15.43 5.63 1.96
CA ALA A 227 14.04 5.37 1.57
C ALA A 227 13.06 6.35 2.25
N ALA A 228 13.17 6.55 3.56
CA ALA A 228 12.32 7.49 4.29
C ALA A 228 12.49 8.92 3.79
N SER A 229 13.73 9.33 3.49
CA SER A 229 14.02 10.68 2.98
C SER A 229 13.47 10.87 1.57
N ILE A 230 13.64 9.89 0.68
CA ILE A 230 13.08 9.95 -0.68
C ILE A 230 11.56 10.09 -0.60
N LEU A 231 10.88 9.20 0.13
CA LEU A 231 9.42 9.25 0.26
C LEU A 231 8.91 10.59 0.83
N ALA A 232 9.58 11.11 1.86
CA ALA A 232 9.21 12.38 2.46
C ALA A 232 9.44 13.58 1.51
N LEU A 233 10.47 13.52 0.67
CA LEU A 233 10.84 14.62 -0.24
C LEU A 233 10.08 14.57 -1.58
N THR A 234 9.74 13.38 -2.08
CA THR A 234 9.04 13.22 -3.37
C THR A 234 7.53 13.27 -3.24
N SER A 235 6.99 13.04 -2.04
CA SER A 235 5.54 13.02 -1.79
C SER A 235 5.09 14.04 -0.72
N PRO A 236 5.58 15.31 -0.73
CA PRO A 236 5.29 16.27 0.35
C PRO A 236 3.79 16.61 0.45
N GLY A 237 3.10 16.66 -0.70
CA GLY A 237 1.65 16.89 -0.76
C GLY A 237 0.82 15.69 -0.28
N GLU A 238 1.30 14.45 -0.47
CA GLU A 238 0.61 13.28 0.06
C GLU A 238 0.84 13.12 1.56
N VAL A 239 2.05 13.34 2.08
CA VAL A 239 2.36 13.25 3.51
C VAL A 239 1.49 14.19 4.35
N LEU A 240 1.13 15.35 3.81
CA LEU A 240 0.31 16.37 4.47
C LEU A 240 -1.18 16.32 4.07
N ARG A 241 -1.57 15.43 3.15
CA ARG A 241 -2.97 15.27 2.74
C ARG A 241 -3.78 14.65 3.88
N PRO A 242 -4.92 15.25 4.28
CA PRO A 242 -5.83 14.64 5.24
C PRO A 242 -6.37 13.30 4.68
N VAL A 243 -6.59 12.35 5.58
CA VAL A 243 -6.94 10.94 5.28
C VAL A 243 -8.31 10.80 4.59
N GLN A 244 -9.14 11.84 4.61
CA GLN A 244 -10.37 11.96 3.84
C GLN A 244 -10.33 13.24 3.03
N ALA A 245 -10.75 13.15 1.76
CA ALA A 245 -11.09 14.34 0.98
C ALA A 245 -12.11 15.16 1.76
N ASP A 246 -11.93 16.48 1.77
CA ASP A 246 -12.84 17.41 2.45
C ASP A 246 -14.29 17.05 2.05
N PRO A 247 -15.20 16.79 3.01
CA PRO A 247 -16.57 16.33 2.70
C PRO A 247 -17.38 17.33 1.86
N ALA A 248 -16.84 18.53 1.62
CA ALA A 248 -17.39 19.51 0.72
C ALA A 248 -16.33 20.16 -0.19
N VAL A 249 -16.70 20.39 -1.44
CA VAL A 249 -15.96 21.21 -2.40
C VAL A 249 -16.93 22.28 -2.88
N GLY A 250 -16.70 23.54 -2.51
CA GLY A 250 -17.67 24.62 -2.74
C GLY A 250 -19.04 24.30 -2.15
N ALA A 251 -20.11 24.39 -2.96
CA ALA A 251 -21.46 24.00 -2.57
C ALA A 251 -21.77 22.50 -2.70
N CYS A 252 -20.82 21.69 -3.18
CA CYS A 252 -21.01 20.26 -3.40
C CYS A 252 -20.53 19.44 -2.21
N THR A 253 -21.24 18.37 -1.89
CA THR A 253 -20.81 17.36 -0.91
C THR A 253 -20.11 16.21 -1.61
N VAL A 254 -18.93 15.81 -1.13
CA VAL A 254 -18.17 14.69 -1.69
C VAL A 254 -18.42 13.45 -0.85
N ARG A 255 -18.80 12.36 -1.51
CA ARG A 255 -19.03 11.05 -0.90
C ARG A 255 -18.50 9.93 -1.77
N ASP A 256 -18.41 8.73 -1.22
CA ASP A 256 -18.08 7.53 -2.00
C ASP A 256 -19.14 7.30 -3.09
N ARG A 257 -18.67 6.83 -4.25
CA ARG A 257 -19.54 6.55 -5.38
C ARG A 257 -20.47 5.38 -5.06
N THR A 258 -21.78 5.62 -5.15
CA THR A 258 -22.82 4.58 -5.07
C THR A 258 -23.47 4.31 -6.42
N GLU A 259 -23.17 5.16 -7.41
CA GLU A 259 -23.68 5.13 -8.76
C GLU A 259 -23.13 3.92 -9.50
N THR A 260 -24.03 3.14 -10.09
CA THR A 260 -23.67 2.00 -10.93
C THR A 260 -23.94 2.35 -12.39
N PHE A 261 -22.92 2.21 -13.22
CA PHE A 261 -23.05 2.32 -14.66
C PHE A 261 -22.88 0.92 -15.25
N PRO A 262 -23.80 0.46 -16.12
CA PRO A 262 -23.66 -0.84 -16.75
C PRO A 262 -22.38 -0.86 -17.60
N PHE A 263 -21.66 -1.99 -17.59
CA PHE A 263 -20.45 -2.13 -18.39
C PHE A 263 -20.79 -2.24 -19.87
N GLY A 264 -19.96 -1.65 -20.72
CA GLY A 264 -20.13 -1.62 -22.17
C GLY A 264 -18.80 -1.61 -22.91
N VAL A 265 -18.88 -1.74 -24.23
CA VAL A 265 -17.72 -1.66 -25.12
C VAL A 265 -17.91 -0.42 -26.00
N GLY A 266 -17.06 0.58 -25.82
CA GLY A 266 -17.02 1.77 -26.68
C GLY A 266 -17.28 3.11 -25.96
N HIS A 267 -16.57 4.14 -26.42
CA HIS A 267 -16.70 5.51 -25.92
C HIS A 267 -18.00 6.18 -26.39
N PRO A 268 -18.54 7.14 -25.61
CA PRO A 268 -19.64 8.00 -26.06
C PRO A 268 -19.31 8.74 -27.35
N VAL A 269 -20.29 8.86 -28.25
CA VAL A 269 -20.12 9.53 -29.55
C VAL A 269 -19.93 11.05 -29.43
N LYS A 270 -20.23 11.61 -28.26
CA LYS A 270 -20.07 13.03 -27.91
C LYS A 270 -19.90 13.18 -26.41
N SER A 271 -19.37 14.31 -25.98
CA SER A 271 -19.15 14.61 -24.56
C SER A 271 -20.43 15.00 -23.83
N PHE A 272 -21.35 15.72 -24.45
CA PHE A 272 -22.58 16.21 -23.79
C PHE A 272 -23.86 15.73 -24.48
N PHE A 273 -24.79 15.20 -23.67
CA PHE A 273 -26.14 14.80 -24.06
C PHE A 273 -27.15 15.76 -23.45
N GLU A 274 -28.15 16.18 -24.23
CA GLU A 274 -29.21 17.14 -23.88
C GLU A 274 -30.36 16.46 -23.09
N PRO A 275 -31.22 17.22 -22.38
CA PRO A 275 -32.30 16.65 -21.54
C PRO A 275 -33.26 15.67 -22.23
N GLY A 276 -33.43 15.78 -23.55
CA GLY A 276 -34.30 14.92 -24.35
C GLY A 276 -33.58 13.76 -25.05
N GLU A 277 -32.28 13.59 -24.84
CA GLU A 277 -31.48 12.57 -25.50
C GLU A 277 -31.25 11.36 -24.59
N THR A 278 -31.19 10.19 -25.21
CA THR A 278 -30.87 8.94 -24.50
C THR A 278 -29.37 8.89 -24.21
N VAL A 279 -29.02 8.88 -22.92
CA VAL A 279 -27.63 8.70 -22.48
C VAL A 279 -27.20 7.24 -22.69
N PRO A 280 -26.06 6.98 -23.37
CA PRO A 280 -25.54 5.63 -23.53
C PRO A 280 -24.89 5.16 -22.22
N ALA A 281 -25.71 4.65 -21.30
CA ALA A 281 -25.29 4.25 -19.95
C ALA A 281 -24.14 3.23 -19.96
N THR A 282 -24.10 2.35 -20.96
CA THR A 282 -23.04 1.35 -21.14
C THR A 282 -21.69 1.97 -21.53
N SER A 283 -21.70 3.01 -22.37
CA SER A 283 -20.49 3.76 -22.72
C SER A 283 -20.00 4.61 -21.56
N PHE A 284 -20.90 5.15 -20.74
CA PHE A 284 -20.55 5.86 -19.51
C PHE A 284 -19.84 4.92 -18.53
N GLY A 285 -20.34 3.69 -18.38
CA GLY A 285 -19.68 2.66 -17.56
C GLY A 285 -18.35 2.15 -18.11
N HIS A 286 -18.10 2.25 -19.41
CA HIS A 286 -16.78 1.99 -19.99
C HIS A 286 -15.77 3.08 -19.60
N VAL A 287 -16.12 4.35 -19.85
CA VAL A 287 -15.17 5.47 -19.72
C VAL A 287 -14.84 5.83 -18.28
N ILE A 288 -15.70 5.51 -17.31
CA ILE A 288 -15.35 5.66 -15.90
C ILE A 288 -14.16 4.77 -15.51
N GLY A 289 -14.00 3.61 -16.17
CA GLY A 289 -12.85 2.73 -16.03
C GLY A 289 -11.58 3.28 -16.68
N ASP A 290 -11.73 4.07 -17.75
CA ASP A 290 -10.63 4.82 -18.37
C ASP A 290 -10.27 6.09 -17.59
N GLY A 291 -10.92 6.32 -16.46
CA GLY A 291 -10.69 7.45 -15.57
C GLY A 291 -11.34 8.76 -16.03
N TYR A 292 -12.45 8.70 -16.78
CA TYR A 292 -13.26 9.89 -17.07
C TYR A 292 -14.03 10.37 -15.82
N VAL A 293 -14.43 11.64 -15.86
CA VAL A 293 -15.48 12.17 -14.99
C VAL A 293 -16.80 12.22 -15.74
N ILE A 294 -17.85 11.66 -15.13
CA ILE A 294 -19.23 11.70 -15.63
C ILE A 294 -19.99 12.78 -14.88
N VAL A 295 -20.51 13.76 -15.59
CA VAL A 295 -21.36 14.83 -15.04
C VAL A 295 -22.82 14.54 -15.37
N THR A 296 -23.59 14.11 -14.37
CA THR A 296 -25.04 13.93 -14.51
C THR A 296 -25.79 15.14 -13.98
N TYR A 297 -26.87 15.52 -14.65
CA TYR A 297 -27.63 16.69 -14.27
C TYR A 297 -29.14 16.43 -14.31
N ARG A 298 -29.89 17.25 -13.57
CA ARG A 298 -31.35 17.14 -13.53
C ARG A 298 -31.97 17.62 -14.86
N PRO A 299 -32.85 16.86 -15.52
CA PRO A 299 -33.33 17.21 -16.86
C PRO A 299 -34.09 18.55 -16.96
N ASP A 300 -34.61 19.07 -15.84
CA ASP A 300 -35.42 20.29 -15.76
C ASP A 300 -34.63 21.53 -15.28
N LEU A 301 -33.29 21.49 -15.34
CA LEU A 301 -32.46 22.65 -15.03
C LEU A 301 -32.88 23.89 -15.84
N ALA A 302 -32.74 25.06 -15.22
CA ALA A 302 -32.94 26.32 -15.92
C ALA A 302 -31.94 26.45 -17.09
N ALA A 303 -32.33 27.19 -18.14
CA ALA A 303 -31.56 27.22 -19.40
C ALA A 303 -30.13 27.78 -19.22
N ASP A 304 -29.96 28.74 -18.33
CA ASP A 304 -28.67 29.30 -17.95
C ASP A 304 -27.81 28.29 -17.18
N GLN A 305 -28.40 27.56 -16.24
CA GLN A 305 -27.74 26.48 -15.49
C GLN A 305 -27.31 25.34 -16.42
N LEU A 306 -28.18 24.90 -17.33
CA LEU A 306 -27.86 23.89 -18.32
C LEU A 306 -26.73 24.35 -19.25
N ALA A 307 -26.70 25.63 -19.63
CA ALA A 307 -25.62 26.20 -20.43
C ALA A 307 -24.28 26.16 -19.70
N GLN A 308 -24.25 26.41 -18.39
CA GLN A 308 -23.05 26.30 -17.57
C GLN A 308 -22.51 24.86 -17.52
N VAL A 309 -23.38 23.87 -17.28
CA VAL A 309 -22.99 22.45 -17.28
C VAL A 309 -22.49 22.02 -18.66
N ARG A 310 -23.20 22.41 -19.73
CA ARG A 310 -22.79 22.12 -21.11
C ARG A 310 -21.41 22.71 -21.40
N ALA A 311 -21.19 23.98 -21.06
CA ALA A 311 -19.93 24.66 -21.28
C ALA A 311 -18.77 23.92 -20.61
N PHE A 312 -18.94 23.54 -19.34
CA PHE A 312 -17.93 22.77 -18.60
C PHE A 312 -17.63 21.40 -19.24
N VAL A 313 -18.65 20.60 -19.53
CA VAL A 313 -18.47 19.24 -20.08
C VAL A 313 -17.84 19.27 -21.47
N THR A 314 -18.09 20.32 -22.26
CA THR A 314 -17.55 20.47 -23.61
C THR A 314 -16.20 21.18 -23.67
N ASP A 315 -15.71 21.71 -22.54
CA ASP A 315 -14.43 22.41 -22.47
C ASP A 315 -13.27 21.40 -22.58
N PRO A 316 -12.41 21.48 -23.62
CA PRO A 316 -11.24 20.64 -23.73
C PRO A 316 -10.27 20.78 -22.54
N ALA A 317 -10.26 21.94 -21.88
CA ALA A 317 -9.42 22.17 -20.70
C ALA A 317 -9.93 21.44 -19.44
N ALA A 318 -11.20 21.03 -19.41
CA ALA A 318 -11.76 20.22 -18.33
C ALA A 318 -11.25 18.77 -18.37
N GLY A 319 -10.61 18.35 -19.47
CA GLY A 319 -10.04 17.01 -19.62
C GLY A 319 -11.05 15.99 -20.13
N ARG A 320 -10.98 14.76 -19.60
CA ARG A 320 -11.80 13.63 -20.06
C ARG A 320 -13.15 13.62 -19.33
N VAL A 321 -14.04 14.51 -19.76
CA VAL A 321 -15.37 14.70 -19.15
C VAL A 321 -16.47 14.32 -20.14
N VAL A 322 -17.48 13.60 -19.65
CA VAL A 322 -18.72 13.34 -20.37
C VAL A 322 -19.90 13.70 -19.47
N GLY A 323 -21.06 14.02 -20.04
CA GLY A 323 -22.21 14.38 -19.24
C GLY A 323 -23.54 14.26 -19.96
N GLY A 324 -24.60 14.10 -19.19
CA GLY A 324 -25.94 13.88 -19.71
C GLY A 324 -27.02 13.92 -18.62
N PRO A 325 -28.30 13.96 -19.01
CA PRO A 325 -29.40 13.98 -18.07
C PRO A 325 -29.50 12.66 -17.30
N ALA A 326 -29.82 12.73 -16.00
CA ALA A 326 -30.17 11.58 -15.18
C ALA A 326 -31.65 11.66 -14.75
N PRO A 327 -32.55 10.88 -15.38
CA PRO A 327 -33.95 10.82 -14.97
C PRO A 327 -34.09 10.39 -13.51
N GLY A 328 -34.85 11.16 -12.72
CA GLY A 328 -35.07 10.87 -11.30
C GLY A 328 -33.97 11.37 -10.35
N GLN A 329 -32.94 12.05 -10.84
CA GLN A 329 -31.99 12.78 -10.00
C GLN A 329 -32.69 13.98 -9.33
N ALA A 330 -32.53 14.14 -8.02
CA ALA A 330 -33.11 15.27 -7.29
C ALA A 330 -32.18 16.49 -7.29
N GLU A 331 -30.89 16.22 -7.21
CA GLU A 331 -29.81 17.19 -7.09
C GLU A 331 -29.53 17.84 -8.45
N ALA A 332 -29.09 19.11 -8.45
CA ALA A 332 -28.91 19.85 -9.70
C ALA A 332 -27.85 19.17 -10.58
N VAL A 333 -26.70 18.83 -10.00
CA VAL A 333 -25.56 18.22 -10.70
C VAL A 333 -24.89 17.19 -9.79
N LYS A 334 -24.42 16.10 -10.38
CA LYS A 334 -23.44 15.20 -9.78
C LYS A 334 -22.24 15.08 -10.72
N ALA A 335 -21.05 15.03 -10.16
CA ALA A 335 -19.83 14.69 -10.87
C ALA A 335 -19.27 13.39 -10.29
N VAL A 336 -19.07 12.39 -11.12
CA VAL A 336 -18.77 11.01 -10.70
C VAL A 336 -17.48 10.55 -11.37
N HIS A 337 -16.51 10.07 -10.60
CA HIS A 337 -15.35 9.36 -11.13
C HIS A 337 -15.26 7.96 -10.50
N ALA A 338 -14.15 7.24 -10.70
CA ALA A 338 -14.03 5.83 -10.30
C ALA A 338 -14.33 5.53 -8.82
N TYR A 339 -14.05 6.47 -7.92
CA TYR A 339 -14.10 6.28 -6.46
C TYR A 339 -15.15 7.15 -5.76
N ASN A 340 -15.30 8.41 -6.15
CA ASN A 340 -16.10 9.38 -5.43
C ASN A 340 -17.13 10.04 -6.34
N THR A 341 -18.12 10.65 -5.70
CA THR A 341 -19.13 11.50 -6.32
C THR A 341 -19.24 12.82 -5.57
N ALA A 342 -19.13 13.93 -6.29
CA ALA A 342 -19.55 15.23 -5.82
C ALA A 342 -21.05 15.40 -6.13
N VAL A 343 -21.84 15.71 -5.11
CA VAL A 343 -23.29 15.95 -5.20
C VAL A 343 -23.57 17.41 -4.88
N CYS A 344 -24.17 18.12 -5.83
CA CYS A 344 -24.44 19.56 -5.72
C CYS A 344 -25.95 19.81 -5.81
N ASP A 345 -26.55 20.34 -4.74
CA ASP A 345 -27.96 20.73 -4.72
C ASP A 345 -28.25 21.90 -5.67
N THR A 346 -27.23 22.73 -5.92
CA THR A 346 -27.23 23.82 -6.89
C THR A 346 -26.14 23.62 -7.93
N VAL A 347 -26.28 24.22 -9.12
CA VAL A 347 -25.21 24.21 -10.13
C VAL A 347 -24.05 25.07 -9.65
N ASP A 348 -22.94 24.43 -9.30
CA ASP A 348 -21.67 25.06 -8.91
C ASP A 348 -20.55 24.46 -9.78
N ILE A 349 -20.30 25.09 -10.93
CA ILE A 349 -19.31 24.60 -11.90
C ILE A 349 -17.88 24.76 -11.39
N ASP A 350 -17.61 25.72 -10.52
CA ASP A 350 -16.29 25.90 -9.94
C ASP A 350 -15.95 24.72 -9.02
N ALA A 351 -16.91 24.29 -8.20
CA ALA A 351 -16.80 23.10 -7.37
C ALA A 351 -16.66 21.82 -8.19
N VAL A 352 -17.51 21.63 -9.20
CA VAL A 352 -17.43 20.48 -10.12
C VAL A 352 -16.06 20.47 -10.82
N GLY A 353 -15.59 21.62 -11.28
CA GLY A 353 -14.29 21.77 -11.92
C GLY A 353 -13.12 21.50 -10.99
N GLN A 354 -13.21 21.90 -9.71
CA GLN A 354 -12.19 21.54 -8.72
C GLN A 354 -12.15 20.03 -8.49
N PHE A 355 -13.31 19.40 -8.25
CA PHE A 355 -13.42 17.95 -8.09
C PHE A 355 -12.83 17.20 -9.30
N THR A 356 -13.11 17.65 -10.52
CA THR A 356 -12.55 17.08 -11.74
C THR A 356 -11.03 17.26 -11.85
N ARG A 357 -10.49 18.44 -11.53
CA ARG A 357 -9.04 18.68 -11.55
C ARG A 357 -8.31 17.84 -10.50
N ASP A 358 -8.88 17.70 -9.31
CA ASP A 358 -8.32 16.90 -8.23
C ASP A 358 -8.22 15.41 -8.63
N TRP A 359 -9.23 14.90 -9.33
CA TRP A 359 -9.20 13.56 -9.90
C TRP A 359 -8.11 13.39 -10.96
N PHE A 360 -7.97 14.32 -11.91
CA PHE A 360 -6.95 14.21 -12.95
C PHE A 360 -5.52 14.46 -12.45
N ALA A 361 -5.35 15.02 -11.26
CA ALA A 361 -4.05 15.07 -10.57
C ALA A 361 -3.71 13.74 -9.87
N ASP A 362 -4.68 12.84 -9.67
CA ASP A 362 -4.49 11.52 -9.06
C ASP A 362 -3.96 10.52 -10.12
N PRO A 363 -2.84 9.80 -9.86
CA PRO A 363 -2.32 8.78 -10.76
C PRO A 363 -3.32 7.66 -11.09
N ARG A 364 -4.30 7.39 -10.22
CA ARG A 364 -5.35 6.39 -10.45
C ARG A 364 -6.32 6.80 -11.56
N SER A 365 -6.30 8.07 -11.99
CA SER A 365 -7.13 8.55 -13.10
C SER A 365 -6.61 8.17 -14.48
N THR A 366 -5.34 7.79 -14.60
CA THR A 366 -4.80 7.33 -15.88
C THR A 366 -5.13 5.85 -16.10
N PRO A 367 -5.60 5.45 -17.30
CA PRO A 367 -5.74 4.04 -17.64
C PRO A 367 -4.40 3.32 -17.46
N ALA A 368 -4.42 2.09 -16.97
CA ALA A 368 -3.23 1.25 -17.01
C ALA A 368 -2.87 0.98 -18.48
N GLU A 369 -1.69 1.44 -18.91
CA GLU A 369 -1.13 1.13 -20.24
C GLU A 369 -0.80 -0.36 -20.42
#